data_AF-A0A2G6GC16-F1
#
_entry.id   AF-A0A2G6GC16-F1
#
_cell.length_a   1.000
_cell.length_b   1.000
_cell.length_c   1.000
_cell.angle_alpha   90.00
_cell.angle_beta   90.00
_cell.angle_gamma   90.00
#
_symmetry.space_group_name_H-M   'P 1'
#
loop_
_entity.id
_entity.type
_entity.pdbx_description
1 polymer ?
#
loop_
_entity_poly.entity_id
_entity_poly.type
_entity_poly.pdbx_seq_one_letter_code
_entity_poly.pdbx_strand_id
1 'polypeptide(L)'
;MPVKEIPVLKNDDTKVQRLQEELKMSNIQLYRIYEAAVIGRNPLALREKTVEKFNELKNEFGSRRYKKFLNSVNRFVVIRYDEFQGDVFKAPIFTGRQTGGGHYADQAAKAENYVYASFDKIPHCMTYFRESMGSLEDQMQGNKNLHCIDEKECFGRAELVFGDIDNILTTRFDDNDEGILERYMNNCFEYREGKKLLALYLSIILEKPEDIPEFFQDNNCPDEIQYWYNQDYFGEISCYKYDLEKNPQMKRFYKSKIKKSMRKQRMIEKMKEVYKKTGLFPPYSLEIRIQNEVKKANIESFTQQRVFHSKISQILRRVHFFTQ
;
A
#
# COMPACT_ATOMS: atom_id res chain seq x y z
N MET A 1 14.83 27.50 0.20
CA MET A 1 14.95 26.21 0.93
C MET A 1 15.98 25.34 0.22
N PRO A 2 16.98 24.77 0.91
CA PRO A 2 17.96 23.90 0.26
C PRO A 2 17.26 22.63 -0.24
N VAL A 3 17.36 22.38 -1.55
CA VAL A 3 16.97 21.10 -2.16
C VAL A 3 17.85 20.03 -1.53
N LYS A 4 17.26 19.20 -0.65
CA LYS A 4 17.88 17.98 -0.14
C LYS A 4 18.26 17.14 -1.37
N GLU A 5 19.54 16.81 -1.49
CA GLU A 5 20.02 15.89 -2.52
C GLU A 5 19.24 14.57 -2.38
N ILE A 6 18.54 14.17 -3.44
CA ILE A 6 17.94 12.83 -3.51
C ILE A 6 19.11 11.86 -3.65
N PRO A 7 19.26 10.86 -2.76
CA PRO A 7 20.39 9.95 -2.80
C PRO A 7 20.45 9.25 -4.16
N VAL A 8 21.60 9.36 -4.83
CA VAL A 8 21.96 8.49 -5.94
C VAL A 8 21.89 7.06 -5.41
N LEU A 9 21.01 6.23 -6.00
CA LEU A 9 20.93 4.81 -5.70
C LEU A 9 22.27 4.16 -6.03
N LYS A 10 23.19 4.13 -5.06
CA LYS A 10 24.22 3.10 -5.05
C LYS A 10 23.46 1.80 -4.80
N ASN A 11 23.48 0.92 -5.79
CA ASN A 11 23.16 -0.48 -5.59
C ASN A 11 24.07 -1.00 -4.47
N ASP A 12 23.55 -1.04 -3.26
CA ASP A 12 24.22 -1.65 -2.13
C ASP A 12 23.84 -3.13 -2.20
N ASP A 13 24.31 -3.81 -3.25
CA ASP A 13 23.91 -5.19 -3.62
C ASP A 13 24.02 -6.14 -2.41
N THR A 14 24.94 -5.85 -1.49
CA THR A 14 25.12 -6.57 -0.23
C THR A 14 23.89 -6.54 0.70
N LYS A 15 23.12 -5.46 0.77
CA LYS A 15 21.90 -5.39 1.61
C LYS A 15 20.73 -6.13 0.99
N VAL A 16 20.57 -6.03 -0.32
CA VAL A 16 19.53 -6.79 -1.06
C VAL A 16 19.81 -8.29 -0.98
N GLN A 17 21.06 -8.71 -1.18
CA GLN A 17 21.49 -10.10 -1.02
C GLN A 17 21.24 -10.62 0.38
N ARG A 18 21.53 -9.84 1.43
CA ARG A 18 21.23 -10.23 2.81
C ARG A 18 19.75 -10.51 3.05
N LEU A 19 18.85 -9.67 2.54
CA LEU A 19 17.40 -9.90 2.68
C LEU A 19 16.94 -11.19 1.99
N GLN A 20 17.53 -11.49 0.82
CA GLN A 20 17.25 -12.73 0.09
C GLN A 20 17.81 -13.96 0.82
N GLU A 21 19.04 -13.86 1.34
CA GLU A 21 19.68 -14.91 2.14
C GLU A 21 18.91 -15.17 3.45
N GLU A 22 18.48 -14.11 4.14
CA GLU A 22 17.66 -14.21 5.34
C GLU A 22 16.37 -14.98 5.07
N LEU A 23 15.61 -14.60 4.03
CA LEU A 23 14.39 -15.31 3.62
C LEU A 23 14.67 -16.78 3.25
N LYS A 24 15.78 -17.03 2.54
CA LYS A 24 16.18 -18.39 2.15
C LYS A 24 16.46 -19.27 3.38
N MET A 25 17.07 -18.69 4.41
CA MET A 25 17.43 -19.39 5.63
C MET A 25 16.24 -19.55 6.59
N SER A 26 15.35 -18.55 6.70
CA SER A 26 14.18 -18.61 7.58
C SER A 26 13.05 -19.47 6.99
N ASN A 27 12.80 -19.34 5.68
CA ASN A 27 11.63 -19.91 5.04
C ASN A 27 11.89 -20.26 3.56
N ILE A 28 12.49 -21.43 3.33
CA ILE A 28 12.89 -21.89 1.99
C ILE A 28 11.70 -22.03 1.01
N GLN A 29 10.51 -22.35 1.50
CA GLN A 29 9.32 -22.46 0.66
C GLN A 29 8.88 -21.08 0.16
N LEU A 30 8.83 -20.10 1.06
CA LEU A 30 8.52 -18.72 0.70
C LEU A 30 9.60 -18.09 -0.19
N TYR A 31 10.87 -18.45 0.02
CA TYR A 31 11.97 -18.06 -0.86
C TYR A 31 11.79 -18.58 -2.30
N ARG A 32 11.36 -19.83 -2.50
CA ARG A 32 11.06 -20.35 -3.85
C ARG A 32 9.91 -19.60 -4.53
N ILE A 33 8.90 -19.24 -3.75
CA ILE A 33 7.77 -18.41 -4.24
C ILE A 33 8.29 -17.02 -4.62
N TYR A 34 9.17 -16.43 -3.82
CA TYR A 34 9.84 -15.17 -4.14
C TYR A 34 10.64 -15.25 -5.45
N GLU A 35 11.45 -16.29 -5.63
CA GLU A 35 12.21 -16.49 -6.87
C GLU A 35 11.29 -16.61 -8.09
N ALA A 36 10.16 -17.32 -7.97
CA ALA A 36 9.23 -17.46 -9.08
C ALA A 36 8.42 -16.18 -9.35
N ALA A 37 7.86 -15.57 -8.31
CA ALA A 37 6.96 -14.43 -8.43
C ALA A 37 7.69 -13.12 -8.74
N VAL A 38 8.73 -12.80 -7.98
CA VAL A 38 9.43 -11.51 -8.05
C VAL A 38 10.55 -11.55 -9.08
N ILE A 39 11.45 -12.55 -8.99
CA ILE A 39 12.59 -12.66 -9.91
C ILE A 39 12.15 -13.20 -11.28
N GLY A 40 11.38 -14.28 -11.27
CA GLY A 40 10.82 -14.93 -12.46
C GLY A 40 9.61 -14.20 -13.05
N ARG A 41 9.15 -13.12 -12.39
CA ARG A 41 8.02 -12.30 -12.82
C ARG A 41 6.77 -13.14 -13.12
N ASN A 42 6.46 -14.09 -12.25
CA ASN A 42 5.26 -14.92 -12.40
C ASN A 42 4.32 -14.78 -11.19
N PRO A 43 3.37 -13.83 -11.20
CA PRO A 43 2.43 -13.60 -10.11
C PRO A 43 1.59 -14.84 -9.77
N LEU A 44 1.40 -15.75 -10.72
CA LEU A 44 0.66 -16.99 -10.50
C LEU A 44 1.39 -17.94 -9.53
N ALA A 45 2.70 -17.77 -9.32
CA ALA A 45 3.44 -18.51 -8.30
C ALA A 45 2.95 -18.21 -6.87
N LEU A 46 2.26 -17.07 -6.66
CA LEU A 46 1.64 -16.72 -5.37
C LEU A 46 0.31 -17.45 -5.12
N ARG A 47 -0.26 -18.11 -6.14
CA ARG A 47 -1.65 -18.59 -6.09
C ARG A 47 -1.90 -19.59 -4.97
N GLU A 48 -1.05 -20.59 -4.84
CA GLU A 48 -1.19 -21.64 -3.81
C GLU A 48 -1.13 -21.01 -2.42
N LYS A 49 -0.08 -20.23 -2.14
CA LYS A 49 0.06 -19.44 -0.90
C LYS A 49 -1.15 -18.55 -0.61
N THR A 50 -1.71 -17.92 -1.64
CA THR A 50 -2.89 -17.06 -1.50
C THR A 50 -4.12 -17.86 -1.07
N VAL A 51 -4.33 -19.05 -1.65
CA VAL A 51 -5.42 -19.96 -1.27
C VAL A 51 -5.22 -20.50 0.14
N GLU A 52 -3.99 -20.87 0.51
CA GLU A 52 -3.65 -21.28 1.88
C GLU A 52 -3.99 -20.18 2.89
N LYS A 53 -3.52 -18.95 2.65
CA LYS A 53 -3.81 -17.80 3.52
C LYS A 53 -5.30 -17.47 3.60
N PHE A 54 -6.04 -17.62 2.49
CA PHE A 54 -7.50 -17.51 2.50
C PHE A 54 -8.16 -18.55 3.41
N ASN A 55 -7.73 -19.82 3.33
CA ASN A 55 -8.29 -20.89 4.15
C ASN A 55 -7.92 -20.72 5.63
N GLU A 56 -6.70 -20.30 5.93
CA GLU A 56 -6.27 -19.94 7.28
C GLU A 56 -7.17 -18.85 7.88
N LEU A 57 -7.33 -17.71 7.17
CA LEU A 57 -8.18 -16.62 7.63
C LEU A 57 -9.64 -17.06 7.79
N LYS A 58 -10.13 -17.92 6.89
CA LYS A 58 -11.49 -18.47 6.94
C LYS A 58 -11.70 -19.39 8.14
N ASN A 59 -10.71 -20.20 8.49
CA ASN A 59 -10.77 -21.11 9.62
C ASN A 59 -10.70 -20.35 10.95
N GLU A 60 -9.83 -19.35 11.05
CA GLU A 60 -9.63 -18.58 12.29
C GLU A 60 -10.79 -17.64 12.62
N PHE A 61 -11.39 -17.01 11.59
CA PHE A 61 -12.40 -15.98 11.80
C PHE A 61 -13.74 -16.32 11.16
N GLY A 62 -13.72 -16.78 9.91
CA GLY A 62 -14.92 -16.97 9.11
C GLY A 62 -15.77 -15.69 8.96
N SER A 63 -16.72 -15.70 8.02
CA SER A 63 -17.72 -14.63 7.98
C SER A 63 -18.96 -15.04 7.21
N ARG A 64 -20.13 -14.94 7.84
CA ARG A 64 -21.44 -15.12 7.18
C ARG A 64 -21.70 -14.06 6.11
N ARG A 65 -20.96 -12.95 6.13
CA ARG A 65 -21.13 -11.81 5.22
C ARG A 65 -20.19 -11.87 4.02
N TYR A 66 -19.25 -12.82 3.98
CA TYR A 66 -18.23 -12.94 2.94
C TYR A 66 -18.78 -12.77 1.52
N LYS A 67 -19.89 -13.45 1.18
CA LYS A 67 -20.50 -13.37 -0.17
C LYS A 67 -20.91 -11.95 -0.57
N LYS A 68 -21.42 -11.14 0.37
CA LYS A 68 -21.80 -9.74 0.10
C LYS A 68 -20.57 -8.88 -0.18
N PHE A 69 -19.52 -9.06 0.62
CA PHE A 69 -18.25 -8.37 0.42
C PHE A 69 -17.55 -8.79 -0.87
N LEU A 70 -17.58 -10.08 -1.21
CA LEU A 70 -17.00 -10.59 -2.47
C LEU A 70 -17.67 -9.96 -3.69
N ASN A 71 -19.00 -9.85 -3.69
CA ASN A 71 -19.72 -9.17 -4.75
C ASN A 71 -19.34 -7.69 -4.88
N SER A 72 -19.03 -7.03 -3.75
CA SER A 72 -18.57 -5.64 -3.74
C SER A 72 -17.15 -5.52 -4.28
N VAL A 73 -16.20 -6.31 -3.75
CA VAL A 73 -14.79 -6.29 -4.16
C VAL A 73 -14.62 -6.66 -5.64
N ASN A 74 -15.45 -7.58 -6.16
CA ASN A 74 -15.43 -7.91 -7.58
C ASN A 74 -15.82 -6.74 -8.49
N ARG A 75 -16.54 -5.74 -7.98
CA ARG A 75 -16.91 -4.52 -8.72
C ARG A 75 -15.88 -3.40 -8.60
N PHE A 76 -14.86 -3.56 -7.77
CA PHE A 76 -13.80 -2.56 -7.68
C PHE A 76 -13.00 -2.52 -8.96
N VAL A 77 -12.72 -1.31 -9.41
CA VAL A 77 -11.94 -1.05 -10.61
C VAL A 77 -10.51 -0.76 -10.20
N VAL A 78 -9.56 -1.34 -10.94
CA VAL A 78 -8.15 -1.05 -10.73
C VAL A 78 -7.83 0.30 -11.36
N ILE A 79 -7.28 1.20 -10.58
CA ILE A 79 -6.93 2.56 -10.99
C ILE A 79 -5.45 2.83 -10.78
N ARG A 80 -4.86 3.63 -11.66
CA ARG A 80 -3.50 4.15 -11.54
C ARG A 80 -3.49 5.66 -11.76
N TYR A 81 -2.41 6.28 -11.32
CA TYR A 81 -2.16 7.69 -11.57
C TYR A 81 -0.83 7.89 -12.30
N ASP A 82 -0.86 8.61 -13.41
CA ASP A 82 0.31 8.94 -14.23
C ASP A 82 0.65 10.43 -14.11
N GLU A 83 1.71 10.76 -13.36
CA GLU A 83 2.09 12.17 -13.10
C GLU A 83 2.50 12.96 -14.33
N PHE A 84 3.14 12.28 -15.28
CA PHE A 84 3.62 12.89 -16.52
C PHE A 84 2.65 12.52 -17.63
N GLN A 85 1.99 13.52 -18.22
CA GLN A 85 1.04 13.31 -19.32
C GLN A 85 1.65 12.40 -20.41
N GLY A 86 1.03 11.25 -20.64
CA GLY A 86 1.40 10.26 -21.66
C GLY A 86 1.07 8.83 -21.22
N ASP A 87 0.75 7.95 -22.18
CA ASP A 87 0.45 6.52 -21.95
C ASP A 87 1.67 5.68 -21.51
N VAL A 88 2.69 6.30 -20.94
CA VAL A 88 3.91 5.60 -20.53
C VAL A 88 3.75 5.14 -19.09
N PHE A 89 3.39 3.87 -18.94
CA PHE A 89 3.48 3.14 -17.68
C PHE A 89 4.91 3.22 -17.13
N LYS A 90 5.08 3.83 -15.96
CA LYS A 90 6.37 3.95 -15.28
C LYS A 90 6.29 3.34 -13.90
N ALA A 91 7.33 2.61 -13.54
CA ALA A 91 7.50 2.16 -12.16
C ALA A 91 7.74 3.35 -11.20
N PRO A 92 7.31 3.27 -9.93
CA PRO A 92 7.44 4.35 -8.96
C PRO A 92 8.85 4.94 -8.84
N ILE A 93 9.88 4.10 -8.91
CA ILE A 93 11.29 4.49 -8.90
C ILE A 93 11.65 5.49 -10.01
N PHE A 94 10.93 5.46 -11.14
CA PHE A 94 11.08 6.37 -12.28
C PHE A 94 10.19 7.60 -12.21
N THR A 95 9.28 7.67 -11.23
CA THR A 95 8.39 8.83 -11.02
C THR A 95 8.92 9.82 -10.00
N GLY A 96 9.92 9.43 -9.20
CA GLY A 96 10.44 10.27 -8.11
C GLY A 96 9.50 10.35 -6.90
N ARG A 97 8.46 9.51 -6.86
CA ARG A 97 7.44 9.47 -5.82
C ARG A 97 7.64 8.38 -4.76
N GLN A 98 8.76 7.65 -4.78
CA GLN A 98 9.08 6.73 -3.70
C GLN A 98 8.98 7.46 -2.35
N THR A 99 8.14 6.96 -1.46
CA THR A 99 8.11 7.37 -0.05
C THR A 99 9.33 6.77 0.67
N GLY A 100 9.69 7.34 1.82
CA GLY A 100 11.03 7.23 2.37
C GLY A 100 11.39 5.88 2.99
N GLY A 101 12.65 5.45 2.77
CA GLY A 101 13.39 4.53 3.64
C GLY A 101 13.44 3.07 3.20
N GLY A 102 12.52 2.61 2.34
CA GLY A 102 12.45 1.23 1.86
C GLY A 102 13.18 0.90 0.57
N HIS A 103 14.11 1.74 0.10
CA HIS A 103 14.70 1.57 -1.24
C HIS A 103 15.38 0.20 -1.46
N TYR A 104 15.96 -0.42 -0.42
CA TYR A 104 16.51 -1.78 -0.51
C TYR A 104 15.42 -2.84 -0.57
N ALA A 105 14.30 -2.64 0.12
CA ALA A 105 13.16 -3.54 0.08
C ALA A 105 12.47 -3.46 -1.30
N ASP A 106 12.34 -2.25 -1.86
CA ASP A 106 11.87 -2.03 -3.22
C ASP A 106 12.79 -2.71 -4.26
N GLN A 107 14.11 -2.60 -4.09
CA GLN A 107 15.08 -3.30 -4.94
C GLN A 107 14.99 -4.82 -4.80
N ALA A 108 14.81 -5.32 -3.56
CA ALA A 108 14.60 -6.75 -3.30
C ALA A 108 13.29 -7.25 -3.92
N ALA A 109 12.24 -6.45 -3.88
CA ALA A 109 10.94 -6.72 -4.49
C ALA A 109 10.88 -6.39 -5.99
N LYS A 110 12.01 -5.99 -6.59
CA LYS A 110 12.13 -5.64 -8.02
C LYS A 110 11.09 -4.63 -8.50
N ALA A 111 10.80 -3.62 -7.67
CA ALA A 111 9.75 -2.62 -7.90
C ALA A 111 9.88 -1.90 -9.26
N GLU A 112 11.09 -1.84 -9.86
CA GLU A 112 11.32 -1.29 -11.20
C GLU A 112 10.57 -2.02 -12.33
N ASN A 113 10.09 -3.24 -12.08
CA ASN A 113 9.35 -4.05 -13.05
C ASN A 113 7.83 -3.84 -12.99
N TYR A 114 7.35 -3.01 -12.06
CA TYR A 114 5.93 -2.91 -11.74
C TYR A 114 5.42 -1.48 -11.82
N VAL A 115 4.16 -1.34 -12.22
CA VAL A 115 3.38 -0.12 -12.09
C VAL A 115 2.48 -0.27 -10.88
N TYR A 116 2.44 0.75 -10.03
CA TYR A 116 1.57 0.74 -8.86
C TYR A 116 0.17 1.20 -9.26
N ALA A 117 -0.81 0.44 -8.80
CA ALA A 117 -2.22 0.72 -8.92
C ALA A 117 -2.90 0.46 -7.57
N SER A 118 -4.19 0.76 -7.49
CA SER A 118 -5.04 0.53 -6.33
C SER A 118 -6.46 0.20 -6.78
N PHE A 119 -7.36 -0.12 -5.84
CA PHE A 119 -8.79 -0.15 -6.15
C PHE A 119 -9.39 1.24 -5.98
N ASP A 120 -10.36 1.60 -6.81
CA ASP A 120 -11.10 2.87 -6.73
C ASP A 120 -11.75 3.13 -5.35
N LYS A 121 -12.06 2.07 -4.60
CA LYS A 121 -12.62 2.17 -3.23
C LYS A 121 -11.59 1.96 -2.12
N ILE A 122 -10.37 1.55 -2.46
CA ILE A 122 -9.27 1.28 -1.52
C ILE A 122 -7.97 1.86 -2.12
N PRO A 123 -7.82 3.19 -2.09
CA PRO A 123 -6.73 3.85 -2.77
C PRO A 123 -5.37 3.63 -2.10
N HIS A 124 -4.31 3.66 -2.91
CA HIS A 124 -2.92 3.71 -2.45
C HIS A 124 -2.42 5.17 -2.45
N CYS A 125 -1.51 5.53 -1.55
CA CYS A 125 -0.93 6.89 -1.48
C CYS A 125 -0.30 7.33 -2.81
N MET A 126 0.32 6.38 -3.52
CA MET A 126 0.95 6.58 -4.83
C MET A 126 -0.04 6.82 -5.97
N THR A 127 -1.32 6.46 -5.79
CA THR A 127 -2.37 6.72 -6.78
C THR A 127 -3.00 8.12 -6.64
N TYR A 128 -2.49 8.98 -5.74
CA TYR A 128 -2.91 10.39 -5.55
C TYR A 128 -4.42 10.57 -5.36
N PHE A 129 -5.07 9.54 -4.86
CA PHE A 129 -6.48 9.55 -4.58
C PHE A 129 -6.68 10.11 -3.17
N ARG A 130 -6.59 11.43 -3.03
CA ARG A 130 -6.84 12.10 -1.75
C ARG A 130 -8.20 12.80 -1.71
N GLU A 131 -8.76 13.23 -2.83
CA GLU A 131 -9.87 14.18 -2.79
C GLU A 131 -10.83 13.97 -3.97
N SER A 132 -11.92 13.23 -3.75
CA SER A 132 -13.28 13.70 -4.09
C SER A 132 -14.30 12.59 -3.87
N MET A 133 -15.32 12.93 -3.07
CA MET A 133 -16.54 12.15 -2.89
C MET A 133 -17.43 12.29 -4.12
N GLY A 134 -17.07 11.60 -5.20
CA GLY A 134 -17.83 11.54 -6.45
C GLY A 134 -17.87 10.12 -7.00
N SER A 135 -18.63 9.92 -8.07
CA SER A 135 -18.49 8.69 -8.86
C SER A 135 -17.07 8.61 -9.46
N LEU A 136 -16.60 7.41 -9.81
CA LEU A 136 -15.32 7.26 -10.50
C LEU A 136 -15.25 8.12 -11.78
N GLU A 137 -16.40 8.33 -12.43
CA GLU A 137 -16.54 9.19 -13.61
C GLU A 137 -16.26 10.66 -13.28
N ASP A 138 -16.86 11.20 -12.21
CA ASP A 138 -16.59 12.58 -11.75
C ASP A 138 -15.11 12.79 -11.40
N GLN A 139 -14.50 11.77 -10.78
CA GLN A 139 -13.10 11.79 -10.40
C GLN A 139 -12.17 11.81 -11.63
N MET A 140 -12.45 11.00 -12.64
CA MET A 140 -11.68 10.97 -13.88
C MET A 140 -11.87 12.24 -14.70
N GLN A 141 -13.05 12.86 -14.67
CA GLN A 141 -13.27 14.17 -15.31
C GLN A 141 -12.45 15.29 -14.62
N GLY A 142 -12.35 15.24 -13.29
CA GLY A 142 -11.55 16.18 -12.50
C GLY A 142 -10.03 15.92 -12.53
N ASN A 143 -9.60 14.71 -12.90
CA ASN A 143 -8.20 14.29 -12.83
C ASN A 143 -7.78 13.52 -14.10
N LYS A 144 -7.26 14.25 -15.09
CA LYS A 144 -6.81 13.70 -16.39
C LYS A 144 -5.66 12.70 -16.31
N ASN A 145 -5.01 12.60 -15.15
CA ASN A 145 -3.90 11.69 -14.89
C ASN A 145 -4.35 10.37 -14.25
N LEU A 146 -5.64 10.22 -13.95
CA LEU A 146 -6.21 9.00 -13.39
C LEU A 146 -6.71 8.08 -14.50
N HIS A 147 -6.23 6.84 -14.51
CA HIS A 147 -6.59 5.85 -15.54
C HIS A 147 -7.17 4.59 -14.90
N CYS A 148 -8.27 4.09 -15.48
CA CYS A 148 -8.76 2.75 -15.20
C CYS A 148 -7.95 1.71 -15.96
N ILE A 149 -7.68 0.57 -15.33
CA ILE A 149 -7.00 -0.56 -15.93
C ILE A 149 -8.03 -1.68 -16.11
N ASP A 150 -8.07 -2.27 -17.31
CA ASP A 150 -8.95 -3.40 -17.60
C ASP A 150 -8.60 -4.58 -16.68
N GLU A 151 -9.62 -5.20 -16.08
CA GLU A 151 -9.44 -6.36 -15.23
C GLU A 151 -8.75 -7.54 -15.97
N LYS A 152 -9.00 -7.69 -17.28
CA LYS A 152 -8.31 -8.68 -18.12
C LYS A 152 -6.82 -8.41 -18.22
N GLU A 153 -6.43 -7.15 -18.22
CA GLU A 153 -5.02 -6.79 -18.20
C GLU A 153 -4.38 -7.14 -16.86
N CYS A 154 -5.11 -7.12 -15.75
CA CYS A 154 -4.57 -7.52 -14.45
C CYS A 154 -4.37 -9.04 -14.34
N PHE A 155 -5.17 -9.84 -15.06
CA PHE A 155 -5.11 -11.30 -14.97
C PHE A 155 -3.75 -11.85 -15.39
N GLY A 156 -3.08 -12.53 -14.47
CA GLY A 156 -1.80 -13.21 -14.70
C GLY A 156 -0.56 -12.30 -14.63
N ARG A 157 -0.72 -10.98 -14.51
CA ARG A 157 0.41 -10.04 -14.39
C ARG A 157 0.37 -9.15 -13.14
N ALA A 158 -0.74 -9.19 -12.40
CA ALA A 158 -0.91 -8.37 -11.20
C ALA A 158 -0.70 -9.17 -9.90
N GLU A 159 -0.09 -8.51 -8.94
CA GLU A 159 0.07 -8.93 -7.55
C GLU A 159 -0.70 -7.95 -6.67
N LEU A 160 -1.35 -8.45 -5.62
CA LEU A 160 -2.02 -7.65 -4.60
C LEU A 160 -1.18 -7.68 -3.33
N VAL A 161 -0.70 -6.54 -2.87
CA VAL A 161 0.05 -6.41 -1.62
C VAL A 161 -0.78 -5.65 -0.61
N PHE A 162 -0.97 -6.25 0.57
CA PHE A 162 -1.70 -5.62 1.67
C PHE A 162 -0.73 -4.72 2.44
N GLY A 163 -0.63 -3.46 2.02
CA GLY A 163 0.29 -2.47 2.57
C GLY A 163 1.41 -2.12 1.60
N ASP A 164 1.84 -0.86 1.62
CA ASP A 164 3.09 -0.43 1.00
C ASP A 164 4.29 -1.10 1.69
N ILE A 165 5.38 -1.29 0.96
CA ILE A 165 6.62 -1.85 1.51
C ILE A 165 7.17 -1.00 2.66
N ASP A 166 7.03 0.31 2.59
CA ASP A 166 7.40 1.23 3.67
C ASP A 166 6.56 0.96 4.92
N ASN A 167 5.27 0.66 4.78
CA ASN A 167 4.40 0.34 5.92
C ASN A 167 4.81 -0.98 6.58
N ILE A 168 5.21 -1.96 5.77
CA ILE A 168 5.71 -3.26 6.27
C ILE A 168 7.02 -3.05 7.04
N LEU A 169 7.90 -2.15 6.58
CA LEU A 169 9.15 -1.79 7.25
C LEU A 169 8.94 -1.05 8.56
N THR A 170 7.98 -0.13 8.62
CA THR A 170 7.72 0.69 9.81
C THR A 170 6.93 -0.05 10.87
N THR A 171 6.19 -1.10 10.51
CA THR A 171 5.38 -1.89 11.45
C THR A 171 6.28 -2.82 12.27
N ARG A 172 6.65 -2.33 13.46
CA ARG A 172 7.27 -3.16 14.50
C ARG A 172 6.16 -3.71 15.39
N PHE A 173 5.70 -4.91 15.08
CA PHE A 173 5.09 -5.74 16.12
C PHE A 173 6.26 -6.43 16.82
N ASP A 174 6.45 -6.08 18.09
CA ASP A 174 7.25 -6.90 18.99
C ASP A 174 6.64 -8.32 18.97
N ASP A 175 7.47 -9.35 18.86
CA ASP A 175 7.17 -10.80 18.95
C ASP A 175 7.31 -11.66 17.68
N ASN A 176 7.47 -11.10 16.47
CA ASN A 176 7.76 -11.91 15.27
C ASN A 176 9.18 -11.67 14.76
N ASP A 177 10.05 -12.68 14.93
CA ASP A 177 11.42 -12.75 14.37
C ASP A 177 11.47 -12.83 12.82
N GLU A 178 10.38 -12.43 12.14
CA GLU A 178 10.28 -12.47 10.68
C GLU A 178 11.14 -11.38 10.04
N GLY A 179 11.94 -11.77 9.05
CA GLY A 179 12.67 -10.85 8.20
C GLY A 179 11.74 -9.95 7.38
N ILE A 180 12.26 -8.81 6.91
CA ILE A 180 11.48 -7.82 6.13
C ILE A 180 10.87 -8.44 4.87
N LEU A 181 11.67 -9.20 4.12
CA LEU A 181 11.22 -9.81 2.86
C LEU A 181 10.22 -10.94 3.10
N GLU A 182 10.33 -11.65 4.22
CA GLU A 182 9.34 -12.64 4.66
C GLU A 182 7.98 -11.98 4.93
N ARG A 183 7.94 -10.91 5.72
CA ARG A 183 6.70 -10.15 5.97
C ARG A 183 6.08 -9.63 4.68
N TYR A 184 6.91 -9.08 3.79
CA TYR A 184 6.45 -8.59 2.49
C TYR A 184 5.85 -9.72 1.65
N MET A 185 6.56 -10.83 1.50
CA MET A 185 6.08 -11.97 0.71
C MET A 185 4.86 -12.63 1.33
N ASN A 186 4.73 -12.67 2.66
CA ASN A 186 3.53 -13.14 3.35
C ASN A 186 2.28 -12.32 3.01
N ASN A 187 2.47 -11.03 2.67
CA ASN A 187 1.40 -10.09 2.37
C ASN A 187 1.26 -9.73 0.89
N CYS A 188 2.02 -10.41 0.02
CA CYS A 188 1.88 -10.35 -1.44
C CYS A 188 1.07 -11.53 -1.97
N PHE A 189 0.06 -11.29 -2.82
CA PHE A 189 -0.94 -12.27 -3.23
C PHE A 189 -1.18 -12.26 -4.73
N GLU A 190 -1.59 -13.40 -5.27
CA GLU A 190 -2.11 -13.47 -6.64
C GLU A 190 -3.41 -12.67 -6.74
N TYR A 191 -3.62 -11.95 -7.84
CA TYR A 191 -4.71 -11.00 -7.98
C TYR A 191 -6.13 -11.59 -7.78
N ARG A 192 -6.46 -12.68 -8.45
CA ARG A 192 -7.83 -13.23 -8.44
C ARG A 192 -8.20 -13.84 -7.10
N GLU A 193 -7.33 -14.67 -6.54
CA GLU A 193 -7.53 -15.27 -5.22
C GLU A 193 -7.35 -14.22 -4.10
N GLY A 194 -6.49 -13.22 -4.32
CA GLY A 194 -6.28 -12.10 -3.42
C GLY A 194 -7.53 -11.22 -3.27
N LYS A 195 -8.34 -11.03 -4.32
CA LYS A 195 -9.66 -10.38 -4.20
C LYS A 195 -10.60 -11.14 -3.26
N LYS A 196 -10.54 -12.49 -3.24
CA LYS A 196 -11.31 -13.30 -2.29
C LYS A 196 -10.79 -13.13 -0.87
N LEU A 197 -9.48 -13.13 -0.68
CA LEU A 197 -8.83 -12.86 0.60
C LEU A 197 -9.23 -11.47 1.14
N LEU A 198 -9.15 -10.45 0.30
CA LEU A 198 -9.55 -9.08 0.63
C LEU A 198 -11.03 -9.01 1.05
N ALA A 199 -11.92 -9.64 0.28
CA ALA A 199 -13.34 -9.68 0.62
C ALA A 199 -13.61 -10.37 1.97
N LEU A 200 -12.89 -11.46 2.26
CA LEU A 200 -12.99 -12.14 3.54
C LEU A 200 -12.48 -11.24 4.68
N TYR A 201 -11.30 -10.64 4.52
CA TYR A 201 -10.73 -9.69 5.47
C TYR A 201 -11.70 -8.57 5.82
N LEU A 202 -12.18 -7.85 4.80
CA LEU A 202 -13.12 -6.74 4.98
C LEU A 202 -14.41 -7.20 5.66
N SER A 203 -14.90 -8.40 5.37
CA SER A 203 -16.10 -8.94 6.00
C SER A 203 -15.96 -9.32 7.48
N ILE A 204 -14.72 -9.46 7.96
CA ILE A 204 -14.38 -9.69 9.36
C ILE A 204 -14.39 -8.35 10.12
N ILE A 205 -13.74 -7.33 9.55
CA ILE A 205 -13.52 -6.05 10.22
C ILE A 205 -14.65 -5.02 10.04
N LEU A 206 -15.45 -5.13 8.97
CA LEU A 206 -16.54 -4.20 8.66
C LEU A 206 -17.92 -4.85 8.81
N GLU A 207 -18.93 -4.01 9.05
CA GLU A 207 -20.31 -4.47 9.20
C GLU A 207 -21.00 -4.69 7.86
N LYS A 208 -20.80 -3.77 6.91
CA LYS A 208 -21.42 -3.78 5.60
C LYS A 208 -20.43 -3.34 4.50
N PRO A 209 -20.60 -3.77 3.24
CA PRO A 209 -19.71 -3.37 2.15
C PRO A 209 -19.72 -1.87 1.86
N GLU A 210 -20.83 -1.18 2.14
CA GLU A 210 -20.95 0.27 1.95
C GLU A 210 -20.05 1.06 2.90
N ASP A 211 -19.50 0.41 3.93
CA ASP A 211 -18.59 1.01 4.90
C ASP A 211 -17.15 1.08 4.39
N ILE A 212 -16.84 0.37 3.29
CA ILE A 212 -15.49 0.31 2.72
C ILE A 212 -14.98 1.71 2.37
N PRO A 213 -15.68 2.56 1.57
CA PRO A 213 -15.17 3.88 1.25
C PRO A 213 -15.03 4.78 2.49
N GLU A 214 -15.99 4.75 3.41
CA GLU A 214 -15.97 5.54 4.65
C GLU A 214 -14.73 5.19 5.49
N PHE A 215 -14.42 3.90 5.62
CA PHE A 215 -13.25 3.38 6.33
C PHE A 215 -11.92 3.92 5.79
N PHE A 216 -11.78 4.00 4.47
CA PHE A 216 -10.54 4.49 3.84
C PHE A 216 -10.47 6.03 3.75
N GLN A 217 -11.62 6.71 3.66
CA GLN A 217 -11.69 8.18 3.58
C GLN A 217 -11.48 8.87 4.93
N ASP A 218 -12.03 8.32 6.01
CA ASP A 218 -12.06 8.96 7.33
C ASP A 218 -10.71 9.10 8.04
N ASN A 219 -9.64 8.62 7.42
CA ASN A 219 -8.30 8.63 7.99
C ASN A 219 -7.38 9.68 7.35
N ASN A 220 -7.86 10.52 6.41
CA ASN A 220 -7.32 11.80 5.88
C ASN A 220 -5.81 11.93 5.52
N CYS A 221 -4.95 10.98 5.87
CA CYS A 221 -3.55 10.91 5.57
C CYS A 221 -3.08 9.45 5.66
N PRO A 222 -2.45 8.89 4.61
CA PRO A 222 -1.74 7.63 4.67
C PRO A 222 -0.80 7.51 5.89
N ASP A 223 -0.24 8.63 6.36
CA ASP A 223 0.75 8.70 7.45
C ASP A 223 0.19 8.28 8.82
N GLU A 224 -1.06 8.62 9.16
CA GLU A 224 -1.69 8.17 10.41
C GLU A 224 -1.97 6.66 10.41
N ILE A 225 -2.09 6.09 9.22
CA ILE A 225 -2.51 4.71 8.97
C ILE A 225 -1.33 3.75 8.88
N GLN A 226 -0.14 4.22 8.51
CA GLN A 226 1.11 3.43 8.62
C GLN A 226 1.32 2.91 10.05
N TYR A 227 0.73 3.61 11.03
CA TYR A 227 0.77 3.29 12.45
C TYR A 227 -0.56 2.75 12.99
N TRP A 228 -1.34 2.04 12.16
CA TRP A 228 -2.58 1.36 12.58
C TRP A 228 -2.43 0.50 13.85
N TYR A 229 -1.23 -0.03 14.07
CA TYR A 229 -0.87 -0.81 15.26
C TYR A 229 -0.78 0.05 16.55
N ASN A 230 -0.39 1.33 16.44
CA ASN A 230 -0.31 2.29 17.54
C ASN A 230 -1.60 3.11 17.72
N GLN A 231 -2.57 2.97 16.80
CA GLN A 231 -3.82 3.72 16.87
C GLN A 231 -4.69 3.21 18.03
N ASP A 232 -5.22 4.17 18.79
CA ASP A 232 -6.16 3.99 19.89
C ASP A 232 -7.07 5.21 20.02
N TYR A 233 -8.38 4.98 19.96
CA TYR A 233 -9.41 6.02 19.98
C TYR A 233 -9.98 6.28 21.38
N PHE A 234 -9.48 5.64 22.45
CA PHE A 234 -9.96 5.91 23.82
C PHE A 234 -9.81 7.38 24.22
N GLY A 235 -8.72 8.04 23.81
CA GLY A 235 -8.48 9.46 24.05
C GLY A 235 -9.55 10.33 23.40
N GLU A 236 -9.78 10.16 22.10
CA GLU A 236 -10.83 10.89 21.37
C GLU A 236 -12.22 10.67 21.97
N ILE A 237 -12.57 9.43 22.28
CA ILE A 237 -13.87 9.07 22.88
C ILE A 237 -14.06 9.81 24.22
N SER A 238 -13.01 9.88 25.03
CA SER A 238 -13.03 10.53 26.33
C SER A 238 -13.16 12.05 26.19
N CYS A 239 -12.44 12.67 25.25
CA CYS A 239 -12.58 14.09 24.94
C CYS A 239 -14.01 14.44 24.50
N TYR A 240 -14.60 13.67 23.58
CA TYR A 240 -15.97 13.94 23.13
C TYR A 240 -17.02 13.71 24.23
N LYS A 241 -16.78 12.79 25.17
CA LYS A 241 -17.66 12.62 26.35
C LYS A 241 -17.57 13.82 27.29
N TYR A 242 -16.36 14.30 27.56
CA TYR A 242 -16.15 15.51 28.36
C TYR A 242 -16.81 16.74 27.73
N ASP A 243 -16.60 16.96 26.42
CA ASP A 243 -17.19 18.08 25.70
C ASP A 243 -18.73 18.01 25.67
N LEU A 244 -19.28 16.79 25.58
CA LEU A 244 -20.72 16.56 25.67
C LEU A 244 -21.30 16.98 27.02
N GLU A 245 -20.58 16.72 28.12
CA GLU A 245 -20.97 17.15 29.46
C GLU A 245 -20.90 18.68 29.60
N LYS A 246 -19.88 19.31 29.01
CA LYS A 246 -19.72 20.78 29.03
C LYS A 246 -20.66 21.52 28.09
N ASN A 247 -21.08 20.89 26.99
CA ASN A 247 -21.93 21.50 25.96
C ASN A 247 -23.14 20.61 25.61
N PRO A 248 -24.13 20.46 26.51
CA PRO A 248 -25.28 19.58 26.28
C PRO A 248 -26.12 19.93 25.03
N GLN A 249 -26.11 21.19 24.62
CA GLN A 249 -26.76 21.68 23.39
C GLN A 249 -26.19 21.06 22.10
N MET A 250 -24.93 20.60 22.13
CA MET A 250 -24.27 19.91 21.01
C MET A 250 -24.40 18.38 21.10
N LYS A 251 -25.34 17.86 21.91
CA LYS A 251 -25.48 16.43 22.19
C LYS A 251 -25.54 15.54 20.96
N ARG A 252 -26.26 15.96 19.91
CA ARG A 252 -26.37 15.18 18.67
C ARG A 252 -25.02 15.05 17.97
N PHE A 253 -24.24 16.13 17.92
CA PHE A 253 -22.93 16.17 17.29
C PHE A 253 -21.94 15.24 18.02
N TYR A 254 -21.76 15.44 19.33
CA TYR A 254 -20.81 14.64 20.10
C TYR A 254 -21.20 13.17 20.20
N LYS A 255 -22.49 12.84 20.34
CA LYS A 255 -22.94 11.44 20.27
C LYS A 255 -22.58 10.77 18.93
N SER A 256 -22.69 11.50 17.82
CA SER A 256 -22.29 11.00 16.51
C SER A 256 -20.79 10.73 16.43
N LYS A 257 -19.97 11.66 16.95
CA LYS A 257 -18.50 11.52 16.99
C LYS A 257 -18.08 10.33 17.87
N ILE A 258 -18.63 10.20 19.07
CA ILE A 258 -18.39 9.06 19.98
C ILE A 258 -18.75 7.74 19.28
N LYS A 259 -19.92 7.65 18.64
CA LYS A 259 -20.34 6.43 17.92
C LYS A 259 -19.36 6.06 16.80
N LYS A 260 -18.87 7.07 16.07
CA LYS A 260 -17.89 6.91 15.00
C LYS A 260 -16.54 6.42 15.54
N SER A 261 -15.98 7.07 16.57
CA SER A 261 -14.71 6.65 17.18
C SER A 261 -14.80 5.27 17.83
N MET A 262 -15.93 4.92 18.47
CA MET A 262 -16.15 3.54 18.98
C MET A 262 -16.18 2.48 17.87
N ARG A 263 -16.74 2.82 16.71
CA ARG A 263 -16.73 1.93 15.54
C ARG A 263 -15.31 1.75 15.01
N LYS A 264 -14.54 2.84 14.89
CA LYS A 264 -13.13 2.79 14.50
C LYS A 264 -12.29 1.95 15.46
N GLN A 265 -12.49 2.11 16.77
CA GLN A 265 -11.81 1.33 17.80
C GLN A 265 -12.01 -0.18 17.62
N ARG A 266 -13.27 -0.65 17.56
CA ARG A 266 -13.58 -2.09 17.39
C ARG A 266 -12.94 -2.70 16.15
N MET A 267 -12.86 -1.92 15.09
CA MET A 267 -12.31 -2.33 13.82
C MET A 267 -10.78 -2.42 13.85
N ILE A 268 -10.10 -1.43 14.44
CA ILE A 268 -8.65 -1.48 14.68
C ILE A 268 -8.30 -2.66 15.59
N GLU A 269 -9.06 -2.89 16.66
CA GLU A 269 -8.90 -4.05 17.53
C GLU A 269 -9.03 -5.37 16.75
N LYS A 270 -10.04 -5.47 15.87
CA LYS A 270 -10.23 -6.67 15.06
C LYS A 270 -9.10 -6.88 14.06
N MET A 271 -8.55 -5.81 13.48
CA MET A 271 -7.39 -5.96 12.60
C MET A 271 -6.12 -6.37 13.37
N LYS A 272 -5.88 -5.81 14.56
CA LYS A 272 -4.78 -6.24 15.44
C LYS A 272 -4.91 -7.72 15.78
N GLU A 273 -6.13 -8.19 16.03
CA GLU A 273 -6.43 -9.62 16.24
C GLU A 273 -6.13 -10.46 14.99
N VAL A 274 -6.57 -10.03 13.79
CA VAL A 274 -6.29 -10.72 12.53
C VAL A 274 -4.78 -10.81 12.28
N TYR A 275 -4.06 -9.70 12.41
CA TYR A 275 -2.62 -9.68 12.24
C TYR A 275 -1.91 -10.61 13.23
N LYS A 276 -2.25 -10.51 14.54
CA LYS A 276 -1.64 -11.36 15.58
C LYS A 276 -1.84 -12.86 15.33
N LYS A 277 -2.98 -13.24 14.75
CA LYS A 277 -3.29 -14.65 14.48
C LYS A 277 -2.77 -15.18 13.15
N THR A 278 -2.61 -14.33 12.14
CA THR A 278 -2.39 -14.79 10.75
C THR A 278 -1.20 -14.14 10.03
N GLY A 279 -0.57 -13.13 10.64
CA GLY A 279 0.45 -12.28 10.03
C GLY A 279 -0.06 -11.39 8.90
N LEU A 280 -1.38 -11.36 8.66
CA LEU A 280 -1.98 -10.63 7.56
C LEU A 280 -2.18 -9.15 7.92
N PHE A 281 -1.50 -8.29 7.19
CA PHE A 281 -1.63 -6.85 7.33
C PHE A 281 -3.03 -6.38 6.91
N PRO A 282 -3.51 -5.27 7.48
CA PRO A 282 -4.75 -4.66 7.02
C PRO A 282 -4.60 -4.07 5.61
N PRO A 283 -5.63 -4.18 4.76
CA PRO A 283 -5.62 -3.65 3.39
C PRO A 283 -5.89 -2.14 3.35
N TYR A 284 -5.30 -1.37 4.27
CA TYR A 284 -5.45 0.08 4.38
C TYR A 284 -4.78 0.87 3.27
N SER A 285 -3.63 0.39 2.83
CA SER A 285 -2.94 0.86 1.63
C SER A 285 -2.81 -0.37 0.75
N LEU A 286 -3.83 -0.62 -0.07
CA LEU A 286 -3.75 -1.76 -0.99
C LEU A 286 -2.89 -1.36 -2.17
N GLU A 287 -1.74 -2.01 -2.28
CA GLU A 287 -0.84 -1.83 -3.41
C GLU A 287 -1.14 -2.92 -4.44
N ILE A 288 -1.41 -2.51 -5.68
CA ILE A 288 -1.58 -3.44 -6.80
C ILE A 288 -0.37 -3.26 -7.70
N ARG A 289 0.50 -4.26 -7.74
CA ARG A 289 1.70 -4.25 -8.59
C ARG A 289 1.35 -4.91 -9.90
N ILE A 290 1.38 -4.16 -10.98
CA ILE A 290 1.07 -4.66 -12.31
C ILE A 290 2.38 -4.73 -13.07
N GLN A 291 2.79 -5.94 -13.44
CA GLN A 291 3.98 -6.09 -14.25
C GLN A 291 3.80 -5.36 -15.56
N ASN A 292 4.71 -4.43 -15.80
CA ASN A 292 4.78 -3.75 -17.07
C ASN A 292 6.24 -3.66 -17.47
N GLU A 293 6.53 -4.06 -18.71
CA GLU A 293 7.83 -3.82 -19.27
C GLU A 293 7.99 -2.31 -19.43
N VAL A 294 8.65 -1.67 -18.48
CA VAL A 294 9.23 -0.35 -18.72
C VAL A 294 10.09 -0.53 -19.97
N LYS A 295 9.64 0.01 -21.11
CA LYS A 295 10.45 0.05 -22.33
C LYS A 295 11.81 0.54 -21.86
N LYS A 296 12.85 -0.25 -22.10
CA LYS A 296 14.28 0.05 -21.82
C LYS A 296 14.77 1.35 -22.48
N ALA A 297 13.89 2.23 -22.95
CA ALA A 297 14.19 3.59 -23.28
C ALA A 297 14.58 4.32 -22.00
N ASN A 298 15.88 4.58 -21.88
CA ASN A 298 16.47 5.66 -21.09
C ASN A 298 16.74 5.44 -19.59
N ILE A 299 16.97 4.21 -19.13
CA ILE A 299 17.67 4.03 -17.83
C ILE A 299 19.03 4.78 -17.86
N GLU A 300 19.74 4.76 -18.99
CA GLU A 300 21.00 5.50 -19.17
C GLU A 300 20.79 7.02 -19.30
N SER A 301 19.78 7.49 -20.04
CA SER A 301 19.56 8.94 -20.19
C SER A 301 19.02 9.59 -18.91
N PHE A 302 18.26 8.87 -18.07
CA PHE A 302 17.78 9.39 -16.78
C PHE A 302 18.89 9.40 -15.73
N THR A 303 19.77 8.40 -15.73
CA THR A 303 20.98 8.42 -14.90
C THR A 303 21.88 9.60 -15.31
N GLN A 304 22.03 9.85 -16.61
CA GLN A 304 22.77 11.00 -17.14
C GLN A 304 22.09 12.36 -16.85
N GLN A 305 20.77 12.48 -16.99
CA GLN A 305 20.04 13.73 -16.66
C GLN A 305 20.10 14.06 -15.15
N ARG A 306 20.04 13.06 -14.27
CA ARG A 306 20.25 13.27 -12.81
C ARG A 306 21.67 13.72 -12.49
N VAL A 307 22.68 13.11 -13.11
CA VAL A 307 24.10 13.54 -12.97
C VAL A 307 24.28 14.97 -13.50
N PHE A 308 23.60 15.33 -14.58
CA PHE A 308 23.66 16.66 -15.18
C PHE A 308 23.01 17.73 -14.29
N HIS A 309 21.82 17.48 -13.74
CA HIS A 309 21.16 18.39 -12.80
C HIS A 309 21.89 18.54 -11.47
N SER A 310 22.50 17.47 -10.96
CA SER A 310 23.37 17.50 -9.78
C SER A 310 24.61 18.37 -10.01
N LYS A 311 25.29 18.23 -11.16
CA LYS A 311 26.44 19.07 -11.53
C LYS A 311 26.07 20.53 -11.73
N ILE A 312 24.96 20.83 -12.40
CA ILE A 312 24.48 22.22 -12.57
C ILE A 312 24.15 22.84 -11.21
N SER A 313 23.49 22.10 -10.31
CA SER A 313 23.18 22.59 -8.97
C SER A 313 24.43 22.85 -8.12
N GLN A 314 25.46 22.01 -8.26
CA GLN A 314 26.76 22.24 -7.61
C GLN A 314 27.52 23.43 -8.20
N ILE A 315 27.46 23.64 -9.52
CA ILE A 315 28.05 24.80 -10.20
C ILE A 315 27.34 26.08 -9.76
N LEU A 316 26.01 26.10 -9.76
CA LEU A 316 25.23 27.28 -9.34
C LEU A 316 25.43 27.61 -7.85
N ARG A 317 25.57 26.62 -6.97
CA ARG A 317 25.94 26.84 -5.56
C ARG A 317 27.36 27.40 -5.40
N ARG A 318 28.31 26.99 -6.24
CA ARG A 318 29.66 27.56 -6.25
C ARG A 318 29.69 28.99 -6.77
N VAL A 319 28.96 29.30 -7.84
CA VAL A 319 28.88 30.67 -8.39
C VAL A 319 28.25 31.65 -7.40
N HIS A 320 27.28 31.20 -6.59
CA HIS A 320 26.67 32.05 -5.56
C HIS A 320 27.60 32.31 -4.35
N PHE A 321 28.60 31.45 -4.12
CA PHE A 321 29.60 31.61 -3.06
C PHE A 321 30.76 32.55 -3.45
N PHE A 322 30.92 32.88 -4.73
CA PHE A 322 31.95 33.81 -5.23
C PHE A 322 31.38 35.21 -5.57
N THR A 323 30.11 35.45 -5.29
CA THR A 323 29.41 36.73 -5.56
C THR A 323 28.85 37.40 -4.30
N GLN A 324 29.21 36.88 -3.12
CA GLN A 324 29.15 37.55 -1.82
C GLN A 324 30.59 37.79 -1.35
#